data_AF-A0A8T4SST7-F1
#
_entry.id   AF-A0A8T4SST7-F1
#
_cell.length_a   1.000
_cell.length_b   1.000
_cell.length_c   1.000
_cell.angle_alpha   90.00
_cell.angle_beta   90.00
_cell.angle_gamma   90.00
#
_symmetry.space_group_name_H-M   'P 1'
#
loop_
_entity.id
_entity.type
_entity.pdbx_description
1 polymer ?
#
loop_
_entity_poly.entity_id
_entity_poly.type
_entity_poly.pdbx_seq_one_letter_code
_entity_poly.pdbx_strand_id
1 'polypeptide(L)'
;MNKTIWILLIGLIGIVGCNSNSSSQEYTFAAQFAELQALDQEFNASFKLEQLDRTMVPLENIDSLLEQLEKKKKEIEKQTATNDTAAILAFIEVRRLMLSSQKMFQLGKRIGDIGLVTDKKGYSCSEVKYILDAAYYFNESWVYGIQAQSKLDDVLFEFRDLPEVQNLIGVDDNKTAFYLSPLDQVKNIVRNNYEALQKNCRVQVVTK
;
A
#
# COMPACT_ATOMS: atom_id res chain seq x y z
N MET A 1 32.80 -30.42 70.64
CA MET A 1 31.51 -29.82 70.22
C MET A 1 31.88 -28.51 69.55
N ASN A 2 31.65 -28.22 68.27
CA ASN A 2 30.74 -28.73 67.26
C ASN A 2 31.46 -28.98 65.93
N LYS A 3 30.98 -30.00 65.19
CA LYS A 3 31.34 -30.37 63.82
C LYS A 3 30.38 -29.68 62.84
N THR A 4 30.86 -29.15 61.72
CA THR A 4 30.10 -29.05 60.44
C THR A 4 31.08 -28.56 59.35
N ILE A 5 31.69 -29.46 58.57
CA ILE A 5 31.24 -30.06 57.30
C ILE A 5 31.35 -29.09 56.11
N TRP A 6 32.36 -29.38 55.28
CA TRP A 6 32.62 -28.83 53.96
C TRP A 6 31.55 -29.30 52.95
N ILE A 7 30.98 -28.39 52.17
CA ILE A 7 30.16 -28.71 51.00
C ILE A 7 30.95 -28.30 49.75
N LEU A 8 31.46 -29.32 49.05
CA LEU A 8 32.02 -29.25 47.71
C LEU A 8 30.87 -29.11 46.70
N LEU A 9 30.76 -27.93 46.09
CA LEU A 9 29.80 -27.65 45.01
C LEU A 9 30.49 -27.96 43.67
N ILE A 10 30.32 -29.20 43.21
CA ILE A 10 30.58 -29.61 41.83
C ILE A 10 29.35 -29.22 41.02
N GLY A 11 29.39 -28.04 40.40
CA GLY A 11 28.38 -27.58 39.45
C GLY A 11 28.83 -27.89 38.02
N LEU A 12 28.18 -28.88 37.41
CA LEU A 12 28.36 -29.29 36.02
C LEU A 12 28.27 -28.10 35.05
N ILE A 13 29.31 -27.94 34.24
CA ILE A 13 29.28 -27.14 33.01
C ILE A 13 28.44 -27.91 31.98
N GLY A 14 27.16 -27.59 31.92
CA GLY A 14 26.30 -27.99 30.81
C GLY A 14 26.62 -27.13 29.60
N ILE A 15 27.50 -27.60 28.72
CA ILE A 15 27.64 -27.06 27.37
C ILE A 15 26.37 -27.49 26.62
N VAL A 16 25.34 -26.66 26.70
CA VAL A 16 24.22 -26.72 25.77
C VAL A 16 24.79 -26.26 24.43
N GLY A 17 25.28 -27.23 23.65
CA GLY A 17 25.58 -27.01 22.24
C GLY A 17 24.28 -26.63 21.55
N CYS A 18 24.08 -25.33 21.34
CA CYS A 18 23.09 -24.83 20.40
C CYS A 18 23.47 -25.37 19.02
N ASN A 19 22.91 -26.50 18.64
CA ASN A 19 22.75 -26.88 17.24
C ASN A 19 21.84 -25.82 16.62
N SER A 20 22.44 -24.72 16.15
CA SER A 20 21.83 -23.85 15.16
C SER A 20 21.78 -24.64 13.85
N ASN A 21 20.85 -25.60 13.78
CA ASN A 21 20.30 -26.02 12.51
C ASN A 21 19.63 -24.77 11.96
N SER A 22 20.37 -24.07 11.11
CA SER A 22 19.87 -23.06 10.18
C SER A 22 18.87 -23.77 9.27
N SER A 23 17.69 -24.09 9.79
CA SER A 23 16.52 -24.41 8.98
C SER A 23 16.37 -23.20 8.08
N SER A 24 16.69 -23.38 6.80
CA SER A 24 16.42 -22.38 5.77
C SER A 24 14.95 -22.03 5.89
N GLN A 25 14.66 -20.89 6.50
CA GLN A 25 13.30 -20.43 6.75
C GLN A 25 12.63 -20.35 5.39
N GLU A 26 11.62 -21.19 5.16
CA GLU A 26 10.99 -21.33 3.86
C GLU A 26 10.25 -20.03 3.54
N TYR A 27 10.61 -19.38 2.43
CA TYR A 27 10.00 -18.14 1.96
C TYR A 27 8.65 -18.43 1.31
N THR A 28 7.64 -18.63 2.15
CA THR A 28 6.25 -18.80 1.72
C THR A 28 5.54 -17.45 1.58
N PHE A 29 4.54 -17.40 0.71
CA PHE A 29 3.70 -16.22 0.52
C PHE A 29 3.06 -15.80 1.85
N ALA A 30 2.48 -16.76 2.59
CA ALA A 30 1.79 -16.49 3.85
C ALA A 30 2.71 -15.85 4.91
N ALA A 31 3.94 -16.34 5.06
CA ALA A 31 4.90 -15.76 5.99
C ALA A 31 5.27 -14.33 5.60
N GLN A 32 5.58 -14.09 4.33
CA GLN A 32 5.96 -12.75 3.88
C GLN A 32 4.76 -11.78 3.89
N PHE A 33 3.55 -12.25 3.61
CA PHE A 33 2.33 -11.45 3.71
C PHE A 33 2.06 -11.03 5.16
N ALA A 34 2.25 -11.91 6.14
CA ALA A 34 2.12 -11.58 7.55
C ALA A 34 3.15 -10.51 7.97
N GLU A 35 4.37 -10.58 7.46
CA GLU A 35 5.38 -9.53 7.68
C GLU A 35 4.97 -8.18 7.06
N LEU A 36 4.36 -8.19 5.87
CA LEU A 36 3.81 -6.97 5.27
C LEU A 36 2.61 -6.42 6.05
N GLN A 37 1.78 -7.28 6.64
CA GLN A 37 0.68 -6.84 7.51
C GLN A 37 1.18 -6.21 8.80
N ALA A 38 2.23 -6.78 9.42
CA ALA A 38 2.88 -6.18 10.57
C ALA A 38 3.47 -4.80 10.21
N LEU A 39 4.12 -4.70 9.05
CA LEU A 39 4.61 -3.43 8.53
C LEU A 39 3.47 -2.42 8.34
N ASP A 40 2.35 -2.80 7.71
CA ASP A 40 1.18 -1.93 7.55
C ASP A 40 0.72 -1.38 8.92
N GLN A 41 0.66 -2.22 9.95
CA GLN A 41 0.21 -1.82 11.30
C GLN A 41 1.11 -0.75 11.93
N GLU A 42 2.43 -0.81 11.73
CA GLU A 42 3.38 0.21 12.22
C GLU A 42 3.06 1.61 11.69
N PHE A 43 2.43 1.69 10.50
CA PHE A 43 2.09 2.95 9.83
C PHE A 43 0.60 3.30 9.90
N ASN A 44 -0.18 2.63 10.77
CA ASN A 44 -1.64 2.75 10.86
C ASN A 44 -2.35 2.45 9.53
N ALA A 45 -1.84 1.46 8.81
CA ALA A 45 -2.37 1.00 7.54
C ALA A 45 -3.05 -0.36 7.67
N SER A 46 -3.89 -0.70 6.69
CA SER A 46 -4.52 -2.00 6.53
C SER A 46 -4.94 -2.21 5.08
N PHE A 47 -4.19 -3.04 4.35
CA PHE A 47 -4.54 -3.45 2.98
C PHE A 47 -6.02 -3.82 2.81
N LYS A 48 -6.65 -4.47 3.80
CA LYS A 48 -8.03 -4.95 3.71
C LYS A 48 -9.08 -3.84 3.86
N LEU A 49 -8.83 -2.86 4.71
CA LEU A 49 -9.84 -1.89 5.16
C LEU A 49 -9.75 -0.55 4.43
N GLU A 50 -8.64 -0.28 3.74
CA GLU A 50 -8.42 1.00 3.08
C GLU A 50 -9.35 1.22 1.87
N GLN A 51 -9.93 2.41 1.80
CA GLN A 51 -10.84 2.89 0.76
C GLN A 51 -10.66 4.40 0.62
N LEU A 52 -10.48 4.90 -0.62
CA LEU A 52 -10.34 6.34 -0.86
C LEU A 52 -11.54 7.13 -0.30
N ASP A 53 -11.26 8.30 0.28
CA ASP A 53 -12.25 9.20 0.91
C ASP A 53 -12.96 8.62 2.17
N ARG A 54 -12.54 7.45 2.68
CA ARG A 54 -13.09 6.87 3.92
C ARG A 54 -12.02 6.47 4.93
N THR A 55 -11.19 5.50 4.56
CA THR A 55 -10.15 4.94 5.43
C THR A 55 -8.88 4.89 4.62
N MET A 56 -7.91 5.72 4.96
CA MET A 56 -6.65 5.84 4.23
C MET A 56 -5.50 5.90 5.22
N VAL A 57 -4.32 5.52 4.74
CA VAL A 57 -3.08 5.70 5.49
C VAL A 57 -2.84 7.21 5.68
N PRO A 58 -2.47 7.66 6.90
CA PRO A 58 -2.10 9.05 7.13
C PRO A 58 -1.03 9.53 6.13
N LEU A 59 -1.22 10.70 5.54
CA LEU A 59 -0.36 11.16 4.44
C LEU A 59 1.12 11.21 4.82
N GLU A 60 1.42 11.63 6.04
CA GLU A 60 2.77 11.68 6.62
C GLU A 60 3.46 10.31 6.74
N ASN A 61 2.70 9.22 6.75
CA ASN A 61 3.22 7.86 6.88
C ASN A 61 3.47 7.19 5.53
N ILE A 62 2.81 7.64 4.45
CA ILE A 62 2.82 6.93 3.16
C ILE A 62 4.24 6.83 2.58
N ASP A 63 5.03 7.90 2.58
CA ASP A 63 6.36 7.88 1.96
C ASP A 63 7.33 6.95 2.69
N SER A 64 7.29 6.96 4.02
CA SER A 64 8.06 6.04 4.85
C SER A 64 7.64 4.59 4.61
N LEU A 65 6.34 4.31 4.51
CA LEU A 65 5.83 2.96 4.22
C LEU A 65 6.25 2.49 2.82
N LEU A 66 6.17 3.35 1.79
CA LEU A 66 6.64 3.04 0.45
C LEU A 66 8.14 2.69 0.42
N GLU A 67 8.96 3.40 1.21
CA GLU A 67 10.38 3.09 1.35
C GLU A 67 10.62 1.72 2.01
N GLN A 68 9.86 1.38 3.05
CA GLN A 68 9.98 0.07 3.70
C GLN A 68 9.53 -1.06 2.77
N LEU A 69 8.47 -0.86 1.98
CA LEU A 69 8.05 -1.80 0.94
C LEU A 69 9.13 -2.00 -0.12
N GLU A 70 9.86 -0.95 -0.51
CA GLU A 70 11.00 -1.04 -1.43
C GLU A 70 12.16 -1.86 -0.84
N LYS A 71 12.47 -1.65 0.44
CA LYS A 71 13.50 -2.44 1.13
C LYS A 71 13.10 -3.91 1.17
N LYS A 72 11.86 -4.20 1.55
CA LYS A 72 11.32 -5.55 1.61
C LYS A 72 11.33 -6.25 0.25
N LYS A 73 10.95 -5.53 -0.81
CA LYS A 73 11.07 -6.01 -2.19
C LYS A 73 12.49 -6.46 -2.53
N LYS A 74 13.49 -5.61 -2.25
CA LYS A 74 14.91 -5.92 -2.49
C LYS A 74 15.45 -7.08 -1.64
N GLU A 75 14.89 -7.31 -0.47
CA GLU A 75 15.25 -8.46 0.38
C GLU A 75 14.71 -9.78 -0.21
N ILE A 76 13.48 -9.76 -0.71
CA ILE A 76 12.82 -10.92 -1.34
C ILE A 76 13.48 -11.23 -2.69
N GLU A 77 13.86 -10.23 -3.47
CA GLU A 77 14.58 -10.40 -4.75
C GLU A 77 15.94 -11.11 -4.61
N LYS A 78 16.52 -11.14 -3.41
CA LYS A 78 17.78 -11.87 -3.13
C LYS A 78 17.54 -13.36 -2.81
N GLN A 79 16.29 -13.76 -2.64
CA GLN A 79 15.93 -15.14 -2.33
C GLN A 79 15.84 -15.98 -3.60
N THR A 80 15.68 -17.29 -3.42
CA THR A 80 15.44 -18.18 -4.55
C THR A 80 14.10 -17.84 -5.21
N ALA A 81 14.09 -17.73 -6.54
CA ALA A 81 12.87 -17.49 -7.30
C ALA A 81 11.94 -18.72 -7.22
N THR A 82 10.74 -18.51 -6.69
CA THR A 82 9.67 -19.49 -6.53
C THR A 82 8.34 -18.81 -6.86
N ASN A 83 7.25 -19.57 -6.96
CA ASN A 83 5.92 -18.99 -7.15
C ASN A 83 5.52 -18.10 -5.96
N ASP A 84 5.87 -18.49 -4.72
CA ASP A 84 5.64 -17.67 -3.53
C ASP A 84 6.39 -16.34 -3.56
N THR A 85 7.68 -16.35 -3.93
CA THR A 85 8.47 -15.10 -4.00
C THR A 85 8.01 -14.21 -5.16
N ALA A 86 7.58 -14.78 -6.29
CA ALA A 86 6.96 -14.02 -7.37
C ALA A 86 5.62 -13.41 -6.94
N ALA A 87 4.75 -14.18 -6.29
CA ALA A 87 3.44 -13.72 -5.83
C ALA A 87 3.54 -12.56 -4.84
N ILE A 88 4.44 -12.65 -3.86
CA ILE A 88 4.62 -11.57 -2.88
C ILE A 88 5.23 -10.31 -3.52
N LEU A 89 6.17 -10.46 -4.46
CA LEU A 89 6.73 -9.31 -5.17
C LEU A 89 5.66 -8.58 -6.00
N ALA A 90 4.78 -9.34 -6.67
CA ALA A 90 3.65 -8.78 -7.39
C ALA A 90 2.64 -8.09 -6.45
N PHE A 91 2.37 -8.70 -5.28
CA PHE A 91 1.53 -8.09 -4.25
C PHE A 91 2.12 -6.79 -3.68
N ILE A 92 3.43 -6.73 -3.42
CA ILE A 92 4.09 -5.49 -2.98
C ILE A 92 3.87 -4.37 -3.99
N GLU A 93 3.92 -4.65 -5.29
CA GLU A 93 3.65 -3.66 -6.32
C GLU A 93 2.21 -3.15 -6.27
N VAL A 94 1.22 -4.05 -6.10
CA VAL A 94 -0.18 -3.66 -5.86
C VAL A 94 -0.27 -2.72 -4.67
N ARG A 95 0.35 -3.10 -3.54
CA ARG A 95 0.30 -2.33 -2.30
C ARG A 95 0.86 -0.92 -2.50
N ARG A 96 1.99 -0.79 -3.21
CA ARG A 96 2.60 0.51 -3.55
C ARG A 96 1.69 1.39 -4.41
N LEU A 97 0.99 0.81 -5.37
CA LEU A 97 0.02 1.55 -6.20
C LEU A 97 -1.18 2.03 -5.40
N MET A 98 -1.71 1.21 -4.48
CA MET A 98 -2.79 1.62 -3.57
C MET A 98 -2.37 2.82 -2.71
N LEU A 99 -1.18 2.75 -2.10
CA LEU A 99 -0.62 3.83 -1.28
C LEU A 99 -0.36 5.09 -2.10
N SER A 100 0.15 4.96 -3.33
CA SER A 100 0.37 6.08 -4.24
C SER A 100 -0.94 6.74 -4.65
N SER A 101 -1.98 5.94 -4.92
CA SER A 101 -3.33 6.43 -5.20
C SER A 101 -3.89 7.25 -4.03
N GLN A 102 -3.75 6.75 -2.79
CA GLN A 102 -4.15 7.45 -1.58
C GLN A 102 -3.38 8.75 -1.35
N LYS A 103 -2.06 8.72 -1.53
CA LYS A 103 -1.21 9.91 -1.42
C LYS A 103 -1.69 11.01 -2.36
N MET A 104 -1.85 10.68 -3.64
CA MET A 104 -2.29 11.65 -4.64
C MET A 104 -3.71 12.14 -4.36
N PHE A 105 -4.62 11.27 -3.91
CA PHE A 105 -5.97 11.68 -3.50
C PHE A 105 -5.92 12.72 -2.38
N GLN A 106 -5.16 12.44 -1.32
CA GLN A 106 -5.01 13.34 -0.17
C GLN A 106 -4.34 14.66 -0.54
N LEU A 107 -3.36 14.65 -1.44
CA LEU A 107 -2.72 15.87 -1.97
C LEU A 107 -3.72 16.73 -2.76
N GLY A 108 -4.54 16.11 -3.62
CA GLY A 108 -5.63 16.80 -4.32
C GLY A 108 -6.64 17.41 -3.36
N LYS A 109 -7.06 16.67 -2.32
CA LYS A 109 -7.98 17.17 -1.28
C LYS A 109 -7.40 18.32 -0.45
N ARG A 110 -6.08 18.34 -0.20
CA ARG A 110 -5.40 19.39 0.57
C ARG A 110 -5.40 20.76 -0.11
N ILE A 111 -5.54 20.81 -1.44
CA ILE A 111 -5.74 22.08 -2.16
C ILE A 111 -7.06 22.73 -1.74
N GLY A 112 -8.06 21.92 -1.38
CA GLY A 112 -9.37 22.37 -0.95
C GLY A 112 -10.27 22.80 -2.10
N ASP A 113 -11.38 23.45 -1.76
CA ASP A 113 -12.44 23.78 -2.72
C ASP A 113 -11.99 24.73 -3.84
N ILE A 114 -10.95 25.54 -3.62
CA ILE A 114 -10.36 26.43 -4.65
C ILE A 114 -9.76 25.64 -5.83
N GLY A 115 -9.46 24.35 -5.64
CA GLY A 115 -9.01 23.45 -6.70
C GLY A 115 -10.14 22.72 -7.42
N LEU A 116 -11.40 22.95 -7.06
CA LEU A 116 -12.54 22.19 -7.58
C LEU A 116 -13.51 23.08 -8.36
N VAL A 117 -13.89 22.63 -9.55
CA VAL A 117 -14.99 23.23 -10.29
C VAL A 117 -16.30 22.59 -9.82
N THR A 118 -17.13 23.38 -9.12
CA THR A 118 -18.44 22.93 -8.66
C THR A 118 -19.53 23.93 -9.00
N ASP A 119 -20.69 23.43 -9.42
CA ASP A 119 -21.84 24.30 -9.74
C ASP A 119 -22.36 25.07 -8.52
N LYS A 120 -22.16 24.52 -7.30
CA LYS A 120 -22.69 25.10 -6.06
C LYS A 120 -21.93 26.35 -5.60
N LYS A 121 -20.60 26.35 -5.71
CA LYS A 121 -19.77 27.47 -5.26
C LYS A 121 -19.30 28.36 -6.43
N GLY A 122 -19.42 27.87 -7.66
CA GLY A 122 -18.75 28.47 -8.80
C GLY A 122 -17.24 28.31 -8.70
N TYR A 123 -16.52 28.94 -9.62
CA TYR A 123 -15.07 29.03 -9.64
C TYR A 123 -14.65 30.28 -10.42
N SER A 124 -13.40 30.71 -10.26
CA SER A 124 -12.83 31.84 -10.99
C SER A 124 -11.65 31.41 -11.87
N CYS A 125 -11.50 32.04 -13.04
CA CYS A 125 -10.31 31.83 -13.88
C CYS A 125 -9.01 32.35 -13.23
N SER A 126 -9.08 33.12 -12.14
CA SER A 126 -7.89 33.43 -11.33
C SER A 126 -7.36 32.22 -10.55
N GLU A 127 -8.17 31.17 -10.38
CA GLU A 127 -7.87 29.97 -9.60
C GLU A 127 -7.29 28.83 -10.47
N VAL A 128 -7.07 29.08 -11.76
CA VAL A 128 -6.59 28.10 -12.75
C VAL A 128 -5.45 27.23 -12.23
N LYS A 129 -4.45 27.80 -11.55
CA LYS A 129 -3.32 27.04 -11.00
C LYS A 129 -3.78 25.97 -10.01
N TYR A 130 -4.62 26.34 -9.05
CA TYR A 130 -5.12 25.40 -8.04
C TYR A 130 -6.01 24.31 -8.66
N ILE A 131 -6.83 24.69 -9.64
CA ILE A 131 -7.71 23.75 -10.36
C ILE A 131 -6.88 22.74 -11.17
N LEU A 132 -5.82 23.20 -11.84
CA LEU A 132 -4.89 22.34 -12.58
C LEU A 132 -4.10 21.40 -11.65
N ASP A 133 -3.58 21.93 -10.54
CA ASP A 133 -2.82 21.13 -9.56
C ASP A 133 -3.72 20.06 -8.93
N ALA A 134 -4.96 20.40 -8.57
CA ALA A 134 -5.93 19.45 -8.06
C ALA A 134 -6.30 18.38 -9.10
N ALA A 135 -6.58 18.80 -10.34
CA ALA A 135 -6.87 17.87 -11.43
C ALA A 135 -5.69 16.92 -11.70
N TYR A 136 -4.45 17.40 -11.62
CA TYR A 136 -3.26 16.56 -11.74
C TYR A 136 -3.23 15.49 -10.63
N TYR A 137 -3.34 15.87 -9.36
CA TYR A 137 -3.30 14.91 -8.26
C TYR A 137 -4.46 13.92 -8.29
N PHE A 138 -5.68 14.35 -8.60
CA PHE A 138 -6.80 13.43 -8.76
C PHE A 138 -6.61 12.50 -9.97
N ASN A 139 -6.01 12.97 -11.06
CA ASN A 139 -5.71 12.11 -12.21
C ASN A 139 -4.69 11.03 -11.83
N GLU A 140 -3.58 11.39 -11.19
CA GLU A 140 -2.59 10.42 -10.73
C GLU A 140 -3.21 9.43 -9.73
N SER A 141 -4.07 9.91 -8.82
CA SER A 141 -4.80 9.05 -7.89
C SER A 141 -5.67 8.02 -8.62
N TRP A 142 -6.41 8.47 -9.64
CA TRP A 142 -7.25 7.60 -10.47
C TRP A 142 -6.41 6.58 -11.24
N VAL A 143 -5.33 7.01 -11.89
CA VAL A 143 -4.42 6.15 -12.66
C VAL A 143 -3.83 5.06 -11.77
N TYR A 144 -3.26 5.42 -10.61
CA TYR A 144 -2.74 4.44 -9.66
C TYR A 144 -3.81 3.53 -9.10
N GLY A 145 -5.02 4.05 -8.84
CA GLY A 145 -6.14 3.28 -8.31
C GLY A 145 -6.60 2.18 -9.28
N ILE A 146 -6.75 2.51 -10.56
CA ILE A 146 -7.10 1.55 -11.61
C ILE A 146 -5.98 0.52 -11.80
N GLN A 147 -4.71 0.97 -11.83
CA GLN A 147 -3.57 0.05 -11.94
C GLN A 147 -3.49 -0.91 -10.75
N ALA A 148 -3.76 -0.43 -9.53
CA ALA A 148 -3.79 -1.26 -8.33
C ALA A 148 -4.87 -2.34 -8.41
N GLN A 149 -6.11 -1.98 -8.79
CA GLN A 149 -7.21 -2.93 -8.95
C GLN A 149 -6.88 -3.97 -10.04
N SER A 150 -6.45 -3.52 -11.22
CA SER A 150 -6.09 -4.41 -12.32
C SER A 150 -4.96 -5.37 -11.94
N LYS A 151 -3.87 -4.87 -11.36
CA LYS A 151 -2.75 -5.72 -10.95
C LYS A 151 -3.12 -6.68 -9.83
N LEU A 152 -4.04 -6.31 -8.95
CA LEU A 152 -4.50 -7.21 -7.91
C LEU A 152 -5.32 -8.36 -8.49
N ASP A 153 -6.18 -8.09 -9.46
CA ASP A 153 -6.87 -9.13 -10.22
C ASP A 153 -5.87 -10.01 -10.99
N ASP A 154 -4.81 -9.43 -11.56
CA ASP A 154 -3.73 -10.19 -12.20
C ASP A 154 -3.02 -11.13 -11.20
N VAL A 155 -2.66 -10.64 -10.00
CA VAL A 155 -2.04 -11.48 -8.94
C VAL A 155 -2.96 -12.63 -8.56
N LEU A 156 -4.25 -12.36 -8.35
CA LEU A 156 -5.22 -13.39 -7.98
C LEU A 156 -5.40 -14.42 -9.12
N PHE A 157 -5.32 -14.01 -10.38
CA PHE A 157 -5.47 -14.91 -11.52
C PHE A 157 -4.20 -15.72 -11.81
N GLU A 158 -3.03 -15.08 -11.81
CA GLU A 158 -1.74 -15.67 -12.14
C GLU A 158 -1.33 -16.70 -11.08
N PHE A 159 -1.53 -16.39 -9.81
CA PHE A 159 -1.18 -17.25 -8.68
C PHE A 159 -2.40 -18.00 -8.09
N ARG A 160 -3.41 -18.28 -8.91
CA ARG A 160 -4.63 -19.01 -8.48
C ARG A 160 -4.37 -20.40 -7.91
N ASP A 161 -3.27 -21.03 -8.31
CA ASP A 161 -2.86 -22.35 -7.83
C ASP A 161 -2.13 -22.30 -6.47
N LEU A 162 -1.93 -21.10 -5.89
CA LEU A 162 -1.44 -20.88 -4.52
C LEU A 162 -2.62 -20.51 -3.60
N PRO A 163 -3.17 -21.45 -2.79
CA PRO A 163 -4.37 -21.19 -1.98
C PRO A 163 -4.20 -20.01 -1.02
N GLU A 164 -2.99 -19.82 -0.47
CA GLU A 164 -2.73 -18.73 0.47
C GLU A 164 -2.84 -17.34 -0.17
N VAL A 165 -2.55 -17.21 -1.47
CA VAL A 165 -2.77 -15.94 -2.19
C VAL A 165 -4.26 -15.61 -2.18
N GLN A 166 -5.12 -16.56 -2.55
CA GLN A 166 -6.57 -16.35 -2.60
C GLN A 166 -7.15 -16.06 -1.21
N ASN A 167 -6.72 -16.83 -0.20
CA ASN A 167 -7.24 -16.72 1.16
C ASN A 167 -6.84 -15.40 1.83
N LEU A 168 -5.57 -15.02 1.75
CA LEU A 168 -5.05 -13.86 2.46
C LEU A 168 -5.37 -12.55 1.74
N ILE A 169 -5.24 -12.49 0.41
CA ILE A 169 -5.63 -11.32 -0.39
C ILE A 169 -7.15 -11.16 -0.46
N GLY A 170 -7.88 -12.27 -0.51
CA GLY A 170 -9.34 -12.32 -0.58
C GLY A 170 -9.88 -12.24 -2.01
N VAL A 171 -10.93 -13.01 -2.25
CA VAL A 171 -11.74 -13.02 -3.48
C VAL A 171 -13.20 -12.71 -3.16
N ASP A 172 -13.97 -12.34 -4.18
CA ASP A 172 -15.39 -12.00 -4.10
C ASP A 172 -15.70 -11.03 -2.93
N ASP A 173 -16.54 -11.44 -1.98
CA ASP A 173 -16.99 -10.64 -0.85
C ASP A 173 -15.87 -10.32 0.16
N ASN A 174 -14.73 -11.04 0.12
CA ASN A 174 -13.58 -10.84 1.00
C ASN A 174 -12.47 -9.99 0.37
N LYS A 175 -12.69 -9.45 -0.84
CA LYS A 175 -11.76 -8.51 -1.48
C LYS A 175 -11.55 -7.28 -0.61
N THR A 176 -10.39 -6.64 -0.77
CA THR A 176 -10.08 -5.37 -0.10
C THR A 176 -11.16 -4.31 -0.38
N ALA A 177 -11.48 -3.52 0.64
CA ALA A 177 -12.39 -2.37 0.52
C ALA A 177 -11.93 -1.33 -0.52
N PHE A 178 -10.67 -1.42 -0.98
CA PHE A 178 -10.13 -0.53 -2.01
C PHE A 178 -10.90 -0.63 -3.34
N TYR A 179 -11.52 -1.78 -3.64
CA TYR A 179 -12.42 -1.93 -4.79
C TYR A 179 -13.66 -1.03 -4.72
N LEU A 180 -14.04 -0.62 -3.52
CA LEU A 180 -15.17 0.28 -3.27
C LEU A 180 -14.75 1.76 -3.32
N SER A 181 -13.49 2.06 -3.63
CA SER A 181 -13.01 3.44 -3.76
C SER A 181 -13.76 4.16 -4.87
N PRO A 182 -14.16 5.44 -4.68
CA PRO A 182 -14.95 6.20 -5.65
C PRO A 182 -14.12 6.69 -6.85
N LEU A 183 -13.39 5.79 -7.54
CA LEU A 183 -12.49 6.12 -8.65
C LEU A 183 -13.20 6.83 -9.81
N ASP A 184 -14.46 6.49 -10.08
CA ASP A 184 -15.28 7.21 -11.08
C ASP A 184 -15.56 8.66 -10.69
N GLN A 185 -15.75 8.92 -9.40
CA GLN A 185 -15.93 10.29 -8.90
C GLN A 185 -14.62 11.08 -9.03
N VAL A 186 -13.49 10.46 -8.71
CA VAL A 186 -12.16 11.04 -8.90
C VAL A 186 -11.93 11.41 -10.37
N LYS A 187 -12.22 10.49 -11.30
CA LYS A 187 -12.14 10.74 -12.75
C LYS A 187 -13.04 11.88 -13.19
N ASN A 188 -14.25 11.97 -12.65
CA ASN A 188 -15.20 13.04 -12.97
C ASN A 188 -14.71 14.41 -12.48
N ILE A 189 -14.06 14.49 -11.33
CA ILE A 189 -13.45 15.74 -10.85
C ILE A 189 -12.42 16.25 -11.87
N VAL A 190 -11.51 15.37 -12.32
CA VAL A 190 -10.48 15.70 -13.33
C VAL A 190 -11.12 16.23 -14.61
N ARG A 191 -12.09 15.48 -15.15
CA ARG A 191 -12.79 15.84 -16.38
C ARG A 191 -13.49 17.19 -16.27
N ASN A 192 -14.24 17.40 -15.19
CA ASN A 192 -14.98 18.64 -14.97
C ASN A 192 -14.04 19.85 -14.85
N ASN A 193 -12.94 19.70 -14.09
CA ASN A 193 -11.92 20.74 -13.98
C ASN A 193 -11.35 21.11 -15.35
N TYR A 194 -10.91 20.13 -16.15
CA TYR A 194 -10.32 20.41 -17.46
C TYR A 194 -11.30 21.01 -18.46
N GLU A 195 -12.51 20.47 -18.56
CA GLU A 195 -13.53 21.00 -19.47
C GLU A 195 -13.88 22.46 -19.14
N ALA A 196 -14.02 22.77 -17.85
CA ALA A 196 -14.34 24.10 -17.38
C ALA A 196 -13.23 25.13 -17.66
N LEU A 197 -11.97 24.73 -17.47
CA LEU A 197 -10.82 25.58 -17.78
C LEU A 197 -10.67 25.83 -19.28
N GLN A 198 -10.90 24.81 -20.12
CA GLN A 198 -10.87 24.95 -21.58
C GLN A 198 -12.00 25.85 -22.08
N LYS A 199 -13.24 25.59 -21.64
CA LYS A 199 -14.44 26.29 -22.13
C LYS A 199 -14.48 27.76 -21.68
N ASN A 200 -14.19 28.02 -20.40
CA ASN A 200 -14.46 29.33 -19.79
C ASN A 200 -13.20 30.17 -19.53
N CYS A 201 -12.04 29.53 -19.35
CA CYS A 201 -10.78 30.23 -19.07
C CYS A 201 -9.79 30.20 -20.25
N ARG A 202 -10.13 29.53 -21.36
CA ARG A 202 -9.31 29.41 -22.58
C ARG A 202 -7.92 28.83 -22.31
N VAL A 203 -7.80 27.98 -21.29
CA VAL A 203 -6.55 27.30 -20.95
C VAL A 203 -6.42 26.05 -21.81
N GLN A 204 -5.27 25.87 -22.47
CA GLN A 204 -4.95 24.61 -23.14
C GLN A 204 -4.44 23.61 -22.10
N VAL A 205 -5.23 22.56 -21.88
CA VAL A 205 -4.83 21.44 -21.02
C VAL A 205 -4.17 20.38 -21.91
N VAL A 206 -2.90 20.09 -21.64
CA VAL A 206 -2.20 18.96 -22.28
C VAL A 206 -2.25 17.79 -21.31
N THR A 207 -3.12 16.82 -21.58
CA THR A 207 -3.12 15.54 -20.89
C THR A 207 -1.98 14.69 -21.46
N LYS A 208 -1.03 14.28 -20.61
CA LYS A 208 0.00 13.31 -20.96
C LYS A 208 -0.52 11.89 -20.79
#